data_AF-A0A379YDJ3-F1
#
_entry.id   AF-A0A379YDJ3-F1
#
_cell.length_a   1.000
_cell.length_b   1.000
_cell.length_c   1.000
_cell.angle_alpha   90.00
_cell.angle_beta   90.00
_cell.angle_gamma   90.00
#
_symmetry.space_group_name_H-M   'P 1'
#
loop_
_entity.id
_entity.type
_entity.pdbx_description
1 polymer ?
#
loop_
_entity_poly.entity_id
_entity_poly.type
_entity_poly.pdbx_seq_one_letter_code
_entity_poly.pdbx_strand_id
1 'polypeptide(L)'
;MNKNRQKKVIGVRENQLPADYPFGDLLEESISDYALRIGKNKQTIRTQADTGALPILQARPGAKRRVNLYAIYLNAKRHAEKFVAQMS
;
A
#
# COMPACT_ATOMS: atom_id res chain seq x y z
N MET A 1 -22.42 -23.71 11.55
CA MET A 1 -22.00 -23.14 10.25
C MET A 1 -22.36 -21.65 10.22
N ASN A 2 -21.39 -20.71 10.22
CA ASN A 2 -21.35 -19.63 9.23
C ASN A 2 -20.03 -18.81 9.30
N LYS A 3 -19.06 -19.24 8.49
CA LYS A 3 -18.21 -18.42 7.60
C LYS A 3 -17.60 -17.13 8.19
N ASN A 4 -16.71 -17.28 9.17
CA ASN A 4 -15.57 -16.37 9.33
C ASN A 4 -14.67 -16.48 8.10
N ARG A 5 -15.00 -15.72 7.05
CA ARG A 5 -14.05 -15.41 5.98
C ARG A 5 -12.99 -14.50 6.58
N GLN A 6 -12.07 -15.09 7.33
CA GLN A 6 -10.72 -14.56 7.46
C GLN A 6 -10.20 -14.50 6.03
N LYS A 7 -10.40 -13.33 5.40
CA LYS A 7 -9.64 -12.95 4.23
C LYS A 7 -8.20 -13.07 4.69
N LYS A 8 -7.54 -14.07 4.14
CA LYS A 8 -6.11 -14.32 4.22
C LYS A 8 -5.40 -13.16 3.49
N VAL A 9 -5.57 -11.95 4.01
CA VAL A 9 -4.67 -10.84 3.75
C VAL A 9 -3.41 -11.27 4.47
N ILE A 10 -2.32 -11.36 3.74
CA ILE A 10 -1.00 -11.77 4.21
C ILE A 10 -0.71 -10.94 5.47
N GLY A 11 -0.97 -11.56 6.62
CA GLY A 11 -1.05 -10.89 7.90
C GLY A 11 0.35 -10.63 8.40
N VAL A 12 0.92 -9.49 8.00
CA VAL A 12 1.76 -8.77 8.96
C VAL A 12 0.85 -8.55 10.15
N ARG A 13 1.10 -9.29 11.23
CA ARG A 13 0.45 -9.01 12.52
C ARG A 13 0.70 -7.53 12.77
N GLU A 14 -0.33 -6.75 13.08
CA GLU A 14 -0.23 -5.31 13.37
C GLU A 14 0.94 -4.98 14.34
N ASN A 15 1.40 -5.97 15.11
CA ASN A 15 2.52 -5.88 16.05
C ASN A 15 3.96 -5.98 15.50
N GLN A 16 4.23 -6.10 14.20
CA GLN A 16 5.61 -6.11 13.70
C GLN A 16 5.78 -5.43 12.34
N LEU A 17 5.40 -4.15 12.26
CA LEU A 17 5.89 -3.30 11.17
C LEU A 17 7.43 -3.18 11.26
N PRO A 18 8.14 -3.16 10.12
CA PRO A 18 9.57 -2.89 10.12
C PRO A 18 9.89 -1.56 10.82
N ALA A 19 11.01 -1.51 11.53
CA ALA A 19 11.41 -0.31 12.29
C ALA A 19 11.61 0.94 11.39
N ASP A 20 11.90 0.73 10.11
CA ASP A 20 12.05 1.76 9.07
C ASP A 20 10.75 2.07 8.31
N TYR A 21 9.61 1.54 8.76
CA TYR A 21 8.33 1.77 8.11
C TYR A 21 7.83 3.22 8.30
N PRO A 22 7.62 4.00 7.23
CA PRO A 22 7.47 5.45 7.35
C PRO A 22 6.03 5.93 7.58
N PHE A 23 5.05 5.02 7.69
CA PHE A 23 3.62 5.38 7.75
C PHE A 23 2.99 5.16 9.13
N GLY A 24 3.80 5.03 10.18
CA GLY A 24 3.31 4.70 11.52
C GLY A 24 2.56 3.36 11.50
N ASP A 25 1.41 3.29 12.16
CA ASP A 25 0.60 2.06 12.22
C ASP A 25 -0.34 1.88 11.00
N LEU A 26 -0.28 2.78 10.01
CA LEU A 26 -1.18 2.74 8.87
C LEU A 26 -0.70 1.75 7.79
N LEU A 27 -1.50 0.72 7.52
CA LEU A 27 -1.28 -0.21 6.40
C LEU A 27 -1.96 0.26 5.10
N GLU A 28 -3.04 1.01 5.24
CA GLU A 28 -3.84 1.51 4.13
C GLU A 28 -4.51 2.85 4.44
N GLU A 29 -4.61 3.72 3.44
CA GLU A 29 -5.30 5.01 3.55
C GLU A 29 -6.20 5.27 2.34
N SER A 30 -7.09 6.27 2.42
CA SER A 30 -7.92 6.61 1.26
C SER A 30 -7.08 7.28 0.17
N ILE A 31 -7.53 7.22 -1.08
CA ILE A 31 -6.89 7.94 -2.19
C ILE A 31 -6.80 9.46 -1.90
N SER A 32 -7.76 10.03 -1.19
CA SER A 32 -7.75 11.46 -0.87
C SER A 32 -6.68 11.79 0.15
N ASP A 33 -6.59 10.99 1.22
CA ASP A 33 -5.62 11.20 2.31
C ASP A 33 -4.19 10.99 1.78
N TYR A 34 -3.99 9.95 0.98
CA TYR A 34 -2.73 9.71 0.28
C TYR A 34 -2.33 10.92 -0.57
N ALA A 35 -3.26 11.44 -1.37
CA ALA A 35 -3.00 12.59 -2.24
C ALA A 35 -2.60 13.84 -1.45
N LEU A 36 -3.28 14.12 -0.34
CA LEU A 36 -2.94 15.21 0.57
C LEU A 36 -1.55 15.03 1.18
N ARG A 37 -1.25 13.82 1.68
CA ARG A 37 0.04 13.50 2.33
C ARG A 37 1.23 13.73 1.42
N ILE A 38 1.12 13.41 0.13
CA ILE A 38 2.21 13.59 -0.84
C ILE A 38 2.11 14.89 -1.64
N GLY A 39 1.17 15.79 -1.29
CA GLY A 39 1.00 17.08 -1.96
C GLY A 39 0.60 16.99 -3.43
N LYS A 40 -0.14 15.94 -3.83
CA LYS A 40 -0.56 15.74 -5.22
C LYS A 40 -2.07 15.90 -5.39
N ASN A 41 -2.48 16.20 -6.62
CA ASN A 41 -3.89 16.22 -6.98
C ASN A 41 -4.50 14.81 -6.85
N LYS A 42 -5.67 14.72 -6.21
CA LYS A 42 -6.43 13.47 -6.08
C LYS A 42 -6.67 12.76 -7.41
N GLN A 43 -6.91 13.50 -8.49
CA GLN A 43 -7.12 12.93 -9.82
C GLN A 43 -5.87 12.21 -10.33
N THR A 44 -4.68 12.77 -10.09
CA THR A 44 -3.41 12.11 -10.42
C THR A 44 -3.27 10.77 -9.71
N ILE A 45 -3.64 10.72 -8.43
CA ILE A 45 -3.56 9.48 -7.62
C ILE A 45 -4.59 8.45 -8.08
N ARG A 46 -5.79 8.88 -8.48
CA ARG A 46 -6.76 7.99 -9.13
C ARG A 46 -6.21 7.40 -10.42
N THR A 47 -5.65 8.22 -11.29
CA THR A 47 -5.05 7.75 -12.54
C THR A 47 -3.93 6.75 -12.27
N GLN A 48 -3.06 6.99 -11.29
CA GLN A 48 -2.02 6.03 -10.92
C GLN A 48 -2.59 4.71 -10.38
N ALA A 49 -3.68 4.77 -9.62
CA ALA A 49 -4.39 3.57 -9.18
C ALA A 49 -5.05 2.83 -10.34
N ASP A 50 -5.62 3.55 -11.31
CA ASP A 50 -6.29 2.98 -12.49
C ASP A 50 -5.28 2.32 -13.44
N THR A 51 -4.09 2.90 -13.60
CA THR A 51 -3.02 2.35 -14.46
C THR A 51 -2.19 1.26 -13.78
N GLY A 52 -2.46 0.95 -12.50
CA GLY A 52 -1.71 -0.04 -11.72
C GLY A 52 -0.33 0.45 -11.24
N ALA A 53 0.00 1.73 -11.44
CA ALA A 53 1.24 2.34 -10.94
C ALA A 53 1.23 2.53 -9.41
N LEU A 54 0.04 2.60 -8.80
CA LEU A 54 -0.14 2.70 -7.36
C LEU A 54 -0.83 1.43 -6.84
N PRO A 55 -0.22 0.69 -5.89
CA PRO A 55 -0.84 -0.50 -5.35
C PRO A 55 -2.07 -0.11 -4.52
N ILE A 56 -3.20 -0.74 -4.83
CA ILE A 56 -4.48 -0.50 -4.16
C ILE A 56 -5.08 -1.77 -3.57
N LEU A 57 -5.84 -1.60 -2.50
CA LEU A 57 -6.73 -2.61 -1.94
C LEU A 57 -8.17 -2.26 -2.29
N GLN A 58 -8.87 -3.25 -2.83
CA GLN A 58 -10.27 -3.13 -3.19
C GLN A 58 -10.99 -4.43 -2.84
N ALA A 59 -11.96 -4.35 -1.92
CA ALA A 59 -12.59 -5.54 -1.36
C ALA A 59 -13.47 -6.33 -2.35
N ARG A 60 -14.03 -5.65 -3.35
CA ARG A 60 -14.86 -6.19 -4.44
C ARG A 60 -14.89 -5.21 -5.63
N PRO A 61 -15.18 -5.64 -6.87
CA PRO A 61 -15.40 -4.73 -7.99
C PRO A 61 -16.38 -3.60 -7.62
N GLY A 62 -16.03 -2.35 -7.96
CA GLY A 62 -16.77 -1.14 -7.61
C GLY A 62 -16.69 -0.64 -6.16
N ALA A 63 -16.05 -1.36 -5.22
CA ALA A 63 -15.86 -0.86 -3.86
C ALA A 63 -14.86 0.31 -3.79
N LYS A 64 -14.91 1.04 -2.67
CA LYS A 64 -13.92 2.09 -2.35
C LYS A 64 -12.52 1.50 -2.42
N ARG A 65 -11.65 2.18 -3.17
CA ARG A 65 -10.23 1.87 -3.33
C ARG A 65 -9.43 2.56 -2.23
N ARG A 66 -8.52 1.82 -1.62
CA ARG A 66 -7.57 2.31 -0.62
C ARG A 66 -6.16 2.08 -1.13
N VAL A 67 -5.25 3.00 -0.83
CA VAL A 67 -3.84 2.87 -1.19
C VAL A 67 -3.19 1.90 -0.22
N ASN A 68 -2.46 0.92 -0.75
CA ASN A 68 -1.72 -0.05 0.05
C ASN A 68 -0.34 0.51 0.40
N LEU A 69 -0.23 1.13 1.58
CA LEU A 69 1.01 1.77 2.05
C LEU A 69 2.13 0.75 2.28
N TYR A 70 1.76 -0.43 2.76
CA TYR A 70 2.71 -1.50 2.98
C TYR A 70 3.33 -2.01 1.68
N ALA A 71 2.53 -2.17 0.63
CA ALA A 71 3.05 -2.53 -0.69
C ALA A 71 3.98 -1.47 -1.29
N ILE A 72 3.71 -0.18 -1.04
CA ILE A 72 4.59 0.92 -1.45
C ILE A 72 5.95 0.79 -0.75
N TYR A 73 5.95 0.58 0.57
CA TYR A 73 7.17 0.37 1.35
C TYR A 73 7.96 -0.83 0.83
N LEU A 74 7.32 -1.99 0.64
CA LEU A 74 8.00 -3.20 0.14
C LEU A 74 8.60 -2.99 -1.25
N ASN A 75 7.89 -2.29 -2.14
CA ASN A 75 8.40 -1.96 -3.46
C ASN A 75 9.64 -1.06 -3.35
N ALA A 76 9.60 -0.02 -2.52
CA ALA A 76 10.74 0.87 -2.31
C ALA A 76 11.96 0.12 -1.75
N LYS A 77 11.75 -0.71 -0.73
CA LYS A 77 12.80 -1.55 -0.13
C LYS A 77 13.45 -2.47 -1.14
N ARG A 78 12.65 -3.18 -1.94
CA ARG A 78 13.15 -4.07 -3.00
C ARG A 78 13.95 -3.31 -4.07
N HIS A 79 13.55 -2.10 -4.42
CA HIS A 79 14.31 -1.28 -5.37
C HIS A 79 15.65 -0.84 -4.79
N ALA A 80 15.68 -0.45 -3.51
CA ALA A 80 16.92 -0.10 -2.81
C ALA A 80 17.87 -1.32 -2.73
N GLU A 81 17.36 -2.49 -2.34
CA GLU A 81 18.14 -3.74 -2.27
C GLU A 81 18.75 -4.10 -3.63
N LYS A 82 17.97 -4.00 -4.72
CA LYS A 82 18.47 -4.25 -6.07
C LYS A 82 19.55 -3.26 -6.48
N PHE A 83 19.40 -1.99 -6.14
CA PHE A 83 20.38 -0.96 -6.46
C PHE A 83 21.72 -1.24 -5.77
N VAL A 84 21.70 -1.59 -4.48
CA VAL A 84 22.90 -1.99 -3.74
C VAL A 84 23.56 -3.23 -4.33
N ALA A 85 22.76 -4.25 -4.69
CA ALA A 85 23.26 -5.49 -5.30
C ALA A 85 23.88 -5.28 -6.70
N GLN A 86 23.49 -4.24 -7.43
CA GLN A 86 24.09 -3.88 -8.72
C GLN A 86 25.38 -3.06 -8.59
N MET A 87 25.61 -2.43 -7.44
CA MET A 87 26.80 -1.61 -7.18
C MET A 87 27.92 -2.38 -6.43
N SER A 88 27.61 -3.59 -5.96
CA SER A 88 28.54 -4.50 -5.27
C SER A 88 29.15 -5.50 -6.26
#